data_AF-A0A1Q6KFC3-F1
#
_entry.id   AF-A0A1Q6KFC3-F1
#
_cell.length_a   1.000
_cell.length_b   1.000
_cell.length_c   1.000
_cell.angle_alpha   90.00
_cell.angle_beta   90.00
_cell.angle_gamma   90.00
#
_symmetry.space_group_name_H-M   'P 1'
#
loop_
_entity.id
_entity.type
_entity.pdbx_description
1 polymer ?
#
loop_
_entity_poly.entity_id
_entity_poly.type
_entity_poly.pdbx_seq_one_letter_code
_entity_poly.pdbx_strand_id
1 'polypeptide(L)'
;MNILREFRRAKKRSVASRIRLIMIFSVILIVNTYAWFNVNEPVTMSGLESNVTPWDVSYYVDNKEILDEKYTFTIDEIYPGMPDREDIVHVRNLTTTSSSIKYELVSVKVFGKEVLSQLKANGGIKTDGNTVHVFADDTSYPFNVSYTYDKTRIDGEYVDDEKTPEANATLKLNVSWTYQGNGTEDENLAKDVLDTKFGKDAYNYYQNEQNDPLKAIEVVVRITSSMLRDNG
;
A
#
# COMPACT_ATOMS: atom_id res chain seq x y z
N MET A 1 17.68 -42.43 60.20
CA MET A 1 17.79 -43.00 58.84
C MET A 1 18.58 -42.01 57.99
N ASN A 2 19.68 -42.46 57.38
CA ASN A 2 20.81 -41.62 56.97
C ASN A 2 20.64 -41.17 55.50
N ILE A 3 20.54 -39.85 55.26
CA ILE A 3 20.27 -39.24 53.93
C ILE A 3 21.33 -39.64 52.89
N LEU A 4 22.54 -39.96 53.34
CA LEU A 4 23.63 -40.48 52.51
C LEU A 4 23.35 -41.88 51.94
N ARG A 5 22.44 -42.65 52.55
CA ARG A 5 22.03 -43.99 52.10
C ARG A 5 21.01 -43.92 50.96
N GLU A 6 20.21 -42.85 50.89
CA GLU A 6 19.25 -42.56 49.81
C GLU A 6 19.97 -42.12 48.52
N PHE A 7 20.95 -41.21 48.62
CA PHE A 7 21.75 -40.78 47.46
C PHE A 7 22.52 -41.94 46.80
N ARG A 8 22.96 -42.92 47.60
CA ARG A 8 23.64 -44.12 47.08
C ARG A 8 22.69 -45.06 46.31
N ARG A 9 21.38 -45.03 46.59
CA ARG A 9 20.35 -45.74 45.81
C ARG A 9 19.99 -45.02 44.50
N ALA A 10 20.02 -43.69 44.46
CA ALA A 10 19.84 -42.91 43.23
C ALA A 10 20.99 -43.12 42.21
N LYS A 11 22.21 -43.43 42.68
CA LYS A 11 23.35 -43.80 41.81
C LYS A 11 23.15 -45.15 41.08
N LYS A 12 22.19 -45.98 41.52
CA LYS A 12 21.85 -47.30 40.96
C LYS A 12 20.58 -47.30 40.08
N ARG A 13 20.13 -46.16 39.58
CA ARG A 13 19.20 -46.18 38.44
C ARG A 13 19.99 -46.50 37.17
N SER A 14 19.58 -47.55 36.46
CA SER A 14 20.29 -48.05 35.29
C SER A 14 20.45 -46.94 34.26
N VAL A 15 21.48 -47.05 33.42
CA VAL A 15 21.73 -46.12 32.30
C VAL A 15 20.44 -45.88 31.50
N ALA A 16 19.58 -46.89 31.37
CA ALA A 16 18.27 -46.79 30.73
C ALA A 16 17.32 -45.76 31.36
N SER A 17 17.30 -45.62 32.70
CA SER A 17 16.46 -44.59 33.36
C SER A 17 16.97 -43.17 33.11
N ARG A 18 18.29 -42.99 32.94
CA ARG A 18 18.88 -41.68 32.62
C ARG A 18 18.63 -41.30 31.17
N ILE A 19 18.77 -42.26 30.25
CA ILE A 19 18.42 -42.08 28.83
C ILE A 19 16.93 -41.74 28.70
N ARG A 20 16.05 -42.44 29.42
CA ARG A 20 14.60 -42.17 29.38
C ARG A 20 14.27 -40.76 29.89
N LEU A 21 14.97 -40.27 30.91
CA LEU A 21 14.77 -38.93 31.44
C LEU A 21 15.27 -37.84 30.47
N ILE A 22 16.42 -38.05 29.84
CA ILE A 22 16.95 -37.16 28.79
C ILE A 22 16.00 -37.13 27.59
N MET A 23 15.49 -38.29 27.15
CA MET A 23 14.52 -38.36 26.05
C MET A 23 13.23 -37.58 26.36
N ILE A 24 12.67 -37.73 27.57
CA ILE A 24 11.49 -36.97 27.99
C ILE A 24 11.79 -35.47 28.01
N PHE A 25 12.96 -35.07 28.51
CA PHE A 25 13.37 -33.67 28.52
C PHE A 25 13.53 -33.09 27.11
N SER A 26 14.13 -33.84 26.19
CA SER A 26 14.25 -33.45 24.77
C SER A 26 12.89 -33.26 24.10
N VAL A 27 11.92 -34.14 24.37
CA VAL A 27 10.55 -34.00 23.83
C VAL A 27 9.87 -32.72 24.35
N ILE A 28 10.01 -32.42 25.64
CA ILE A 28 9.46 -31.18 26.23
C ILE A 28 10.09 -29.94 25.58
N LEU A 29 11.39 -29.99 25.32
CA LEU A 29 12.13 -28.89 24.70
C LEU A 29 11.66 -28.65 23.25
N ILE A 30 11.47 -29.73 22.47
CA ILE A 30 10.94 -29.64 21.10
C ILE A 30 9.54 -29.03 21.09
N VAL A 31 8.63 -29.47 21.97
CA VAL A 31 7.26 -28.94 22.04
C VAL A 31 7.27 -27.45 22.41
N ASN A 32 8.13 -27.05 23.34
CA ASN A 32 8.24 -25.64 23.76
C ASN A 32 8.83 -24.76 22.65
N THR A 33 9.86 -25.24 21.94
CA THR A 33 10.39 -24.56 20.76
C THR A 33 9.36 -24.48 19.63
N TYR A 34 8.57 -25.53 19.41
CA TYR A 34 7.50 -25.55 18.40
C TYR A 34 6.39 -24.53 18.70
N ALA A 35 5.99 -24.41 19.97
CA ALA A 35 5.02 -23.39 20.40
C ALA A 35 5.57 -21.97 20.18
N TRP A 36 6.85 -21.73 20.45
CA TRP A 36 7.49 -20.45 20.18
C TRP A 36 7.59 -20.16 18.67
N PHE A 37 7.82 -21.17 17.83
CA PHE A 37 7.83 -21.02 16.36
C PHE A 37 6.44 -20.77 15.77
N ASN A 38 5.38 -21.42 16.28
CA ASN A 38 4.01 -21.18 15.80
C ASN A 38 3.49 -19.78 16.16
N VAL A 39 3.91 -19.19 17.29
CA VAL A 39 3.56 -17.81 17.64
C VAL A 39 4.21 -16.79 16.71
N ASN A 40 5.31 -17.16 16.04
CA ASN A 40 5.99 -16.35 15.04
C ASN A 40 5.56 -16.68 13.61
N GLU A 41 4.57 -17.57 13.40
CA GLU A 41 3.92 -17.62 12.10
C GLU A 41 3.20 -16.28 11.93
N PRO A 42 3.51 -15.52 10.86
CA PRO A 42 2.85 -14.26 10.61
C PRO A 42 1.36 -14.55 10.57
N VAL A 43 0.61 -13.95 11.48
CA VAL A 43 -0.85 -14.03 11.47
C VAL A 43 -1.28 -13.53 10.09
N THR A 44 -1.71 -14.45 9.23
CA THR A 44 -2.39 -14.09 7.99
C THR A 44 -3.73 -13.50 8.41
N MET A 45 -3.73 -12.21 8.72
CA MET A 45 -4.93 -11.42 8.95
C MET A 45 -5.62 -11.26 7.59
N SER A 46 -6.28 -12.33 7.13
CA SER A 46 -7.23 -12.24 6.03
C SER A 46 -8.33 -11.25 6.44
N GLY A 47 -8.29 -10.05 5.86
CA GLY A 47 -9.31 -9.01 6.05
C GLY A 47 -8.81 -7.62 6.42
N LEU A 48 -7.51 -7.42 6.67
CA LEU A 48 -6.90 -6.09 6.84
C LEU A 48 -5.63 -5.94 5.99
N GLU A 49 -5.64 -6.55 4.80
CA GLU A 49 -4.69 -6.20 3.74
C GLU A 49 -5.11 -4.84 3.18
N SER A 50 -4.79 -3.77 3.92
CA SER A 50 -4.44 -2.52 3.26
C SER A 50 -3.24 -2.85 2.40
N ASN A 51 -3.52 -3.24 1.15
CA ASN A 51 -2.53 -3.57 0.15
C ASN A 51 -1.86 -2.27 -0.31
N VAL A 52 -1.18 -1.60 0.62
CA VAL A 52 -0.18 -0.60 0.31
C VAL A 52 1.01 -1.43 -0.14
N THR A 53 1.11 -1.71 -1.44
CA THR A 53 2.35 -2.20 -2.04
C THR A 53 3.44 -1.15 -1.75
N PRO A 54 4.35 -1.40 -0.80
CA PRO A 54 5.46 -0.49 -0.53
C PRO A 54 6.49 -0.82 -1.60
N TRP A 55 6.67 0.07 -2.59
CA TRP A 55 7.74 -0.16 -3.57
C TRP A 55 9.05 0.36 -3.01
N ASP A 56 9.96 -0.58 -2.87
CA ASP A 56 11.36 -0.41 -2.59
C ASP A 56 12.03 0.04 -3.90
N VAL A 57 12.38 1.33 -3.98
CA VAL A 57 13.02 1.91 -5.16
C VAL A 57 14.45 1.38 -5.23
N SER A 58 14.71 0.32 -6.01
CA SER A 58 16.05 -0.26 -6.15
C SER A 58 16.66 0.02 -7.54
N TYR A 59 17.91 0.51 -7.53
CA TYR A 59 18.79 0.63 -8.70
C TYR A 59 20.20 0.25 -8.20
N TYR A 60 20.97 -0.75 -8.67
CA TYR A 60 21.30 -1.28 -10.00
C TYR A 60 21.70 -2.78 -9.93
N VAL A 61 21.54 -3.57 -11.02
CA VAL A 61 22.36 -4.79 -11.29
C VAL A 61 22.75 -4.82 -12.77
N ASP A 62 24.07 -4.84 -13.04
CA ASP A 62 24.68 -5.13 -14.35
C ASP A 62 24.45 -4.10 -15.48
N ASN A 63 24.70 -2.80 -15.21
CA ASN A 63 24.76 -1.73 -16.22
C ASN A 63 23.46 -1.50 -17.05
N LYS A 64 22.31 -1.99 -16.59
CA LYS A 64 20.98 -1.63 -17.14
C LYS A 64 20.05 -1.12 -16.05
N GLU A 65 19.66 0.13 -16.20
CA GLU A 65 18.71 0.88 -15.39
C GLU A 65 17.27 0.47 -15.76
N ILE A 66 16.40 0.18 -14.79
CA ILE A 66 14.95 0.01 -15.04
C ILE A 66 14.26 1.31 -14.62
N LEU A 67 14.19 2.23 -15.58
CA LEU A 67 13.78 3.64 -15.46
C LEU A 67 12.25 3.89 -15.38
N ASP A 68 11.42 2.84 -15.41
CA ASP A 68 10.00 2.96 -15.73
C ASP A 68 9.14 1.96 -14.95
N GLU A 69 8.43 2.46 -13.94
CA GLU A 69 7.54 1.65 -13.10
C GLU A 69 6.09 2.16 -13.14
N LYS A 70 5.15 1.22 -13.07
CA LYS A 70 3.72 1.52 -12.96
C LYS A 70 3.28 1.25 -11.53
N TYR A 71 2.81 2.29 -10.86
CA TYR A 71 2.18 2.18 -9.57
C TYR A 71 0.66 2.17 -9.73
N THR A 72 0.02 1.14 -9.18
CA THR A 72 -1.45 1.02 -9.17
C THR A 72 -1.95 1.36 -7.77
N PHE A 73 -2.59 2.52 -7.63
CA PHE A 73 -3.37 2.85 -6.46
C PHE A 73 -4.70 2.11 -6.52
N THR A 74 -5.04 1.38 -5.46
CA THR A 74 -6.29 0.62 -5.38
C THR A 74 -7.10 0.99 -4.15
N ILE A 75 -8.40 1.19 -4.34
CA ILE A 75 -9.35 1.42 -3.27
C ILE A 75 -10.34 0.28 -3.29
N ASP A 76 -10.42 -0.45 -2.18
CA ASP A 76 -11.27 -1.63 -2.04
C ASP A 76 -12.74 -1.23 -2.12
N GLU A 77 -13.12 -0.24 -1.30
CA GLU A 77 -14.49 0.20 -1.16
C GLU A 77 -14.57 1.73 -1.15
N ILE A 78 -15.51 2.25 -1.94
CA ILE A 78 -15.96 3.64 -1.90
C ILE A 78 -17.44 3.70 -1.58
N TYR A 79 -17.84 4.70 -0.78
CA TYR A 79 -19.23 4.98 -0.43
C TYR A 79 -19.43 6.46 -0.11
N PRO A 80 -20.66 7.00 -0.27
CA PRO A 80 -20.93 8.39 0.06
C PRO A 80 -20.65 8.71 1.53
N GLY A 81 -19.88 9.76 1.80
CA GLY A 81 -19.50 10.17 3.16
C GLY A 81 -18.37 9.32 3.77
N MET A 82 -17.60 8.61 2.95
CA MET A 82 -16.40 7.91 3.44
C MET A 82 -15.37 8.90 3.99
N PRO A 83 -14.57 8.51 5.00
CA PRO A 83 -13.43 9.30 5.44
C PRO A 83 -12.44 9.53 4.30
N ASP A 84 -11.77 10.68 4.35
CA ASP A 84 -10.69 10.97 3.42
C ASP A 84 -9.59 9.92 3.57
N ARG A 85 -9.16 9.37 2.44
CA ARG A 85 -8.06 8.43 2.37
C ARG A 85 -6.86 9.10 1.70
N GLU A 86 -5.71 9.01 2.36
CA GLU A 86 -4.43 9.44 1.82
C GLU A 86 -3.49 8.25 1.72
N ASP A 87 -3.03 7.95 0.51
CA ASP A 87 -2.00 6.94 0.26
C ASP A 87 -0.71 7.68 -0.15
N ILE A 88 0.37 7.46 0.59
CA ILE A 88 1.65 8.15 0.38
C ILE A 88 2.65 7.17 -0.22
N VAL A 89 3.31 7.61 -1.28
CA VAL A 89 4.36 6.91 -2.00
C VAL A 89 5.65 7.72 -1.89
N HIS A 90 6.74 7.07 -1.48
CA HIS A 90 8.06 7.69 -1.42
C HIS A 90 8.95 7.18 -2.56
N VAL A 91 9.60 8.11 -3.26
CA VAL A 91 10.57 7.87 -4.33
C VAL A 91 11.95 8.26 -3.82
N ARG A 92 12.85 7.30 -3.70
CA ARG A 92 14.19 7.54 -3.15
C ARG A 92 15.28 7.35 -4.19
N ASN A 93 16.27 8.23 -4.18
CA ASN A 93 17.47 8.06 -4.99
C ASN A 93 18.48 7.22 -4.22
N LEU A 94 18.87 6.05 -4.73
CA LEU A 94 19.92 5.24 -4.08
C LEU A 94 21.33 5.57 -4.55
N THR A 95 21.51 6.63 -5.35
CA THR A 95 22.80 6.98 -5.93
C THR A 95 23.16 8.43 -5.67
N THR A 96 24.45 8.77 -5.79
CA THR A 96 24.90 10.16 -5.68
C THR A 96 24.53 11.01 -6.89
N THR A 97 24.07 10.40 -7.99
CA THR A 97 23.75 11.09 -9.24
C THR A 97 22.32 11.64 -9.20
N SER A 98 22.18 12.92 -9.51
CA SER A 98 20.89 13.60 -9.62
C SER A 98 19.98 12.94 -10.65
N SER A 99 18.70 12.84 -10.34
CA SER A 99 17.69 12.23 -11.22
C SER A 99 16.45 13.11 -11.32
N SER A 100 15.85 13.17 -12.51
CA SER A 100 14.53 13.75 -12.74
C SER A 100 13.46 12.67 -12.68
N ILE A 101 12.29 13.01 -12.17
CA ILE A 101 11.11 12.15 -12.05
C ILE A 101 9.98 12.77 -12.88
N LYS A 102 9.33 11.94 -13.69
CA LYS A 102 8.13 12.26 -14.43
C LYS A 102 6.97 11.37 -13.96
N TYR A 103 5.83 11.98 -13.69
CA TYR A 103 4.59 11.30 -13.32
C TYR A 103 3.61 11.36 -14.50
N GLU A 104 3.07 10.22 -14.91
CA GLU A 104 2.14 10.13 -16.02
C GLU A 104 0.95 9.22 -15.67
N LEU A 105 -0.27 9.76 -15.77
CA LEU A 105 -1.49 8.98 -15.57
C LEU A 105 -1.75 8.04 -16.75
N VAL A 106 -1.71 6.73 -16.51
CA VAL A 106 -1.80 5.69 -17.55
C VAL A 106 -3.17 5.03 -17.62
N SER A 107 -3.82 4.79 -16.48
CA SER A 107 -5.12 4.12 -16.44
C SER A 107 -5.94 4.61 -15.24
N VAL A 108 -7.25 4.67 -15.42
CA VAL A 108 -8.21 4.99 -14.37
C VAL A 108 -9.42 4.08 -14.57
N LYS A 109 -9.73 3.28 -13.55
CA LYS A 109 -10.90 2.42 -13.54
C LYS A 109 -11.77 2.70 -12.34
N VAL A 110 -13.08 2.67 -12.57
CA VAL A 110 -14.11 2.80 -11.54
C VAL A 110 -15.05 1.60 -11.69
N PHE A 111 -15.22 0.82 -10.62
CA PHE A 111 -15.99 -0.43 -10.60
C PHE A 111 -15.61 -1.36 -11.77
N GLY A 112 -14.31 -1.54 -11.99
CA GLY A 112 -13.75 -2.36 -13.06
C GLY A 112 -13.85 -1.78 -14.49
N LYS A 113 -14.49 -0.62 -14.68
CA LYS A 113 -14.63 0.04 -16.00
C LYS A 113 -13.57 1.10 -16.21
N GLU A 114 -12.84 1.00 -17.33
CA GLU A 114 -11.84 2.00 -17.74
C GLU A 114 -12.53 3.33 -18.15
N VAL A 115 -12.20 4.42 -17.46
CA VAL A 115 -12.83 5.74 -17.67
C VAL A 115 -11.85 6.82 -18.14
N LEU A 116 -10.54 6.54 -18.20
CA LEU A 116 -9.51 7.52 -18.54
C LEU A 116 -9.78 8.28 -19.85
N SER A 117 -10.18 7.58 -20.91
CA SER A 117 -10.45 8.22 -22.22
C SER A 117 -11.65 9.16 -22.17
N GLN A 118 -12.68 8.83 -21.40
CA GLN A 118 -13.87 9.66 -21.20
C GLN A 118 -13.53 10.90 -20.38
N LEU A 119 -12.72 10.74 -19.32
CA LEU A 119 -12.25 11.85 -18.50
C LEU A 119 -11.40 12.84 -19.31
N LYS A 120 -10.52 12.36 -20.21
CA LYS A 120 -9.75 13.24 -21.10
C LYS A 120 -10.64 14.01 -22.08
N ALA A 121 -11.65 13.36 -22.65
CA ALA A 121 -12.56 14.00 -23.61
C ALA A 121 -13.47 15.05 -22.95
N ASN A 122 -13.91 14.80 -21.72
CA ASN A 122 -14.83 15.66 -20.99
C ASN A 122 -14.13 16.75 -20.15
N GLY A 123 -12.78 16.80 -20.16
CA GLY A 123 -12.03 17.74 -19.34
C GLY A 123 -12.09 17.43 -17.84
N GLY A 124 -12.37 16.17 -17.47
CA GLY A 124 -12.43 15.69 -16.09
C GLY A 124 -11.05 15.62 -15.42
N ILE A 125 -9.96 15.75 -16.19
CA ILE A 125 -8.60 15.81 -15.65
C ILE A 125 -8.12 17.26 -15.68
N LYS A 126 -7.79 17.80 -14.51
CA LYS A 126 -7.22 19.16 -14.36
C LYS A 126 -5.95 19.09 -13.55
N THR A 127 -4.93 19.82 -14.01
CA THR A 127 -3.66 19.97 -13.29
C THR A 127 -3.59 21.37 -12.71
N ASP A 128 -3.39 21.46 -11.40
CA ASP A 128 -3.16 22.69 -10.66
C ASP A 128 -1.81 22.60 -9.95
N GLY A 129 -0.79 23.27 -10.51
CA GLY A 129 0.59 23.20 -10.02
C GLY A 129 1.11 21.76 -10.00
N ASN A 130 1.31 21.22 -8.79
CA ASN A 130 1.79 19.87 -8.57
C ASN A 130 0.69 18.85 -8.24
N THR A 131 -0.57 19.27 -8.26
CA THR A 131 -1.73 18.41 -7.99
C THR A 131 -2.45 18.13 -9.30
N VAL A 132 -2.76 16.87 -9.56
CA VAL A 132 -3.57 16.43 -10.68
C VAL A 132 -4.86 15.85 -10.14
N HIS A 133 -5.98 16.51 -10.47
CA HIS A 133 -7.33 16.05 -10.18
C HIS A 133 -7.80 15.16 -11.33
N VAL A 134 -8.14 13.91 -11.02
CA VAL A 134 -8.56 12.88 -12.00
C VAL A 134 -10.07 12.94 -12.25
N PHE A 135 -10.84 13.43 -11.28
CA PHE A 135 -12.30 13.66 -11.37
C PHE A 135 -12.61 15.10 -10.94
N ALA A 136 -12.16 16.07 -11.73
CA ALA A 136 -12.31 17.51 -11.45
C ALA A 136 -13.68 18.08 -11.87
N ASP A 137 -14.62 17.22 -12.25
CA ASP A 137 -15.98 17.56 -12.63
C ASP A 137 -16.97 16.82 -11.71
N ASP A 138 -17.47 17.57 -10.73
CA ASP A 138 -18.38 17.08 -9.70
C ASP A 138 -19.79 16.77 -10.24
N THR A 139 -20.07 17.09 -11.52
CA THR A 139 -21.35 16.79 -12.17
C THR A 139 -21.43 15.38 -12.73
N SER A 140 -20.27 14.75 -12.98
CA SER A 140 -20.18 13.42 -13.57
C SER A 140 -19.89 12.33 -12.55
N TYR A 141 -19.07 12.65 -11.54
CA TYR A 141 -18.67 11.74 -10.47
C TYR A 141 -18.78 12.44 -9.12
N PRO A 142 -19.39 11.79 -8.11
CA PRO A 142 -19.63 12.40 -6.81
C PRO A 142 -18.43 12.34 -5.83
N PHE A 143 -17.32 11.73 -6.25
CA PHE A 143 -16.09 11.57 -5.47
C PHE A 143 -14.93 12.28 -6.19
N ASN A 144 -13.98 12.78 -5.39
CA ASN A 144 -12.77 13.42 -5.88
C ASN A 144 -11.58 12.47 -5.69
N VAL A 145 -10.78 12.29 -6.75
CA VAL A 145 -9.48 11.63 -6.67
C VAL A 145 -8.44 12.58 -7.22
N SER A 146 -7.39 12.79 -6.44
CA SER A 146 -6.26 13.62 -6.85
C SER A 146 -4.94 12.97 -6.45
N TYR A 147 -3.88 13.28 -7.18
CA TYR A 147 -2.53 12.97 -6.74
C TYR A 147 -1.66 14.23 -6.75
N THR A 148 -0.85 14.40 -5.71
CA THR A 148 0.05 15.54 -5.51
C THR A 148 1.47 15.02 -5.40
N TYR A 149 2.41 15.60 -6.15
CA TYR A 149 3.83 15.31 -6.01
C TYR A 149 4.59 16.49 -5.39
N ASP A 150 5.59 16.25 -4.55
CA ASP A 150 6.37 17.33 -3.93
C ASP A 150 7.52 17.83 -4.83
N LYS A 151 8.19 16.91 -5.54
CA LYS A 151 9.43 17.14 -6.28
C LYS A 151 9.43 16.32 -7.58
N THR A 152 10.05 16.88 -8.61
CA THR A 152 10.33 16.21 -9.90
C THR A 152 11.82 16.02 -10.13
N ARG A 153 12.63 16.30 -9.11
CA ARG A 153 14.08 16.15 -9.10
C ARG A 153 14.50 15.70 -7.71
N ILE A 154 15.37 14.69 -7.68
CA ILE A 154 16.00 14.15 -6.48
C ILE A 154 17.51 14.22 -6.67
N ASP A 155 18.22 14.69 -5.64
CA ASP A 155 19.66 14.95 -5.66
C ASP A 155 20.34 14.23 -4.49
N GLY A 156 21.48 13.61 -4.76
CA GLY A 156 22.24 12.87 -3.75
C GLY A 156 21.66 11.48 -3.42
N GLU A 157 22.43 10.71 -2.66
CA GLU A 157 22.08 9.36 -2.23
C GLU A 157 21.20 9.44 -0.97
N TYR A 158 20.11 8.67 -0.96
CA TYR A 158 19.21 8.56 0.16
C TYR A 158 19.92 7.83 1.30
N VAL A 159 20.08 8.54 2.40
CA VAL A 159 20.44 7.98 3.69
C VAL A 159 19.25 8.20 4.60
N ASP A 160 18.87 7.20 5.39
CA ASP A 160 17.80 7.33 6.38
C ASP A 160 18.25 8.20 7.56
N ASP A 161 18.50 9.48 7.27
CA ASP A 161 18.96 10.51 8.18
C ASP A 161 18.23 11.84 7.92
N GLU A 162 18.23 12.73 8.91
CA GLU A 162 17.64 14.06 8.75
C GLU A 162 18.46 14.98 7.80
N LYS A 163 19.56 14.48 7.22
CA LYS A 163 20.55 15.29 6.50
C LYS A 163 20.44 15.21 4.99
N THR A 164 19.68 14.25 4.44
CA THR A 164 19.50 14.07 2.99
C THR A 164 18.04 14.24 2.51
N PRO A 165 17.35 15.34 2.84
CA PRO A 165 15.95 15.57 2.42
C PRO A 165 15.77 15.74 0.90
N GLU A 166 16.86 15.91 0.16
CA GLU A 166 16.85 16.12 -1.29
C GLU A 166 16.89 14.82 -2.11
N ALA A 167 17.21 13.69 -1.46
CA ALA A 167 17.25 12.38 -2.11
C ALA A 167 15.89 11.63 -2.07
N ASN A 168 14.84 12.29 -1.58
CA ASN A 168 13.49 11.73 -1.45
C ASN A 168 12.44 12.64 -2.11
N ALA A 169 11.49 12.04 -2.79
CA ALA A 169 10.27 12.68 -3.29
C ALA A 169 9.04 11.90 -2.82
N THR A 170 7.91 12.57 -2.73
CA THR A 170 6.66 12.06 -2.20
C THR A 170 5.56 12.28 -3.22
N LEU A 171 4.85 11.21 -3.56
CA LEU A 171 3.61 11.22 -4.31
C LEU A 171 2.47 10.85 -3.36
N LYS A 172 1.53 11.76 -3.17
CA LYS A 172 0.36 11.59 -2.30
C LYS A 172 -0.88 11.42 -3.16
N LEU A 173 -1.62 10.34 -2.98
CA LEU A 173 -2.97 10.20 -3.52
C LEU A 173 -3.97 10.58 -2.45
N ASN A 174 -4.92 11.44 -2.79
CA ASN A 174 -6.05 11.78 -1.94
C ASN A 174 -7.36 11.35 -2.63
N VAL A 175 -8.21 10.67 -1.86
CA VAL A 175 -9.56 10.28 -2.28
C VAL A 175 -10.55 10.73 -1.23
N SER A 176 -11.59 11.42 -1.67
CA SER A 176 -12.67 11.91 -0.81
C SER A 176 -14.01 11.79 -1.50
N TRP A 177 -15.05 11.52 -0.73
CA TRP A 177 -16.43 11.54 -1.20
C TRP A 177 -17.31 12.17 -0.13
N THR A 178 -17.47 13.49 -0.22
CA THR A 178 -18.35 14.23 0.68
C THR A 178 -19.81 13.89 0.34
N TYR A 179 -20.60 13.50 1.33
CA TYR A 179 -22.01 13.20 1.10
C TYR A 179 -22.83 14.48 0.84
N GLN A 180 -22.63 15.51 1.65
CA GLN A 180 -23.43 16.74 1.56
C GLN A 180 -22.86 17.71 0.53
N GLY A 181 -23.74 18.22 -0.33
CA GLY A 181 -23.43 19.37 -1.17
C GLY A 181 -23.45 20.66 -0.33
N ASN A 182 -22.56 21.59 -0.68
CA ASN A 182 -22.50 22.93 -0.06
C ASN A 182 -23.11 24.00 -0.99
N GLY A 183 -23.95 23.58 -1.93
CA GLY A 183 -24.50 24.44 -3.00
C GLY A 183 -25.92 24.91 -2.72
N THR A 184 -26.53 25.46 -3.77
CA THR A 184 -27.97 25.77 -3.82
C THR A 184 -28.83 24.50 -3.69
N GLU A 185 -30.12 24.65 -3.42
CA GLU A 185 -31.05 23.52 -3.27
C GLU A 185 -31.07 22.61 -4.51
N ASP A 186 -31.00 23.20 -5.72
CA ASP A 186 -30.95 22.45 -6.98
C ASP A 186 -29.63 21.70 -7.18
N GLU A 187 -28.50 22.31 -6.80
CA GLU A 187 -27.17 21.68 -6.89
C GLU A 187 -27.05 20.50 -5.90
N ASN A 188 -27.60 20.68 -4.69
CA ASN A 188 -27.63 19.61 -3.69
C ASN A 188 -28.54 18.46 -4.13
N LEU A 189 -29.70 18.76 -4.73
CA LEU A 189 -30.59 17.73 -5.28
C LEU A 189 -29.91 16.94 -6.41
N ALA A 190 -29.21 17.62 -7.32
CA ALA A 190 -28.47 16.95 -8.39
C ALA A 190 -27.36 16.05 -7.82
N LYS A 191 -26.66 16.51 -6.79
CA LYS A 191 -25.64 15.74 -6.09
C LYS A 191 -26.23 14.51 -5.37
N ASP A 192 -27.33 14.66 -4.65
CA ASP A 192 -28.00 13.57 -3.95
C ASP A 192 -28.43 12.44 -4.92
N VAL A 193 -28.87 12.82 -6.13
CA VAL A 193 -29.21 11.86 -7.19
C VAL A 193 -27.96 11.10 -7.67
N LEU A 194 -26.82 11.79 -7.85
CA LEU A 194 -25.55 11.16 -8.20
C LEU A 194 -25.04 10.25 -7.08
N ASP A 195 -25.05 10.71 -5.84
CA ASP A 195 -24.65 9.93 -4.67
C ASP A 195 -25.47 8.66 -4.54
N THR A 196 -26.80 8.77 -4.70
CA THR A 196 -27.70 7.63 -4.66
C THR A 196 -27.42 6.64 -5.79
N LYS A 197 -27.16 7.14 -7.00
CA LYS A 197 -26.86 6.30 -8.17
C LYS A 197 -25.55 5.55 -7.97
N PHE A 198 -24.46 6.25 -7.68
CA PHE A 198 -23.15 5.64 -7.50
C PHE A 198 -23.07 4.78 -6.23
N GLY A 199 -23.80 5.14 -5.16
CA GLY A 199 -23.93 4.31 -3.97
C GLY A 199 -24.65 2.98 -4.25
N LYS A 200 -25.70 2.99 -5.08
CA LYS A 200 -26.35 1.75 -5.55
C LYS A 200 -25.44 0.94 -6.46
N ASP A 201 -24.71 1.60 -7.36
CA ASP A 201 -23.76 0.93 -8.25
C ASP A 201 -22.63 0.28 -7.45
N ALA A 202 -22.10 0.96 -6.43
CA ALA A 202 -21.12 0.43 -5.49
C ALA A 202 -21.66 -0.81 -4.77
N TYR A 203 -22.85 -0.70 -4.16
CA TYR A 203 -23.49 -1.82 -3.47
C TYR A 203 -23.68 -3.03 -4.40
N ASN A 204 -24.22 -2.83 -5.61
CA ASN A 204 -24.41 -3.89 -6.60
C ASN A 204 -23.08 -4.51 -7.04
N TYR A 205 -22.03 -3.71 -7.15
CA TYR A 205 -20.69 -4.16 -7.53
C TYR A 205 -20.11 -5.10 -6.47
N TYR A 206 -20.21 -4.74 -5.18
CA TYR A 206 -19.70 -5.54 -4.06
C TYR A 206 -20.52 -6.81 -3.78
N GLN A 207 -21.81 -6.85 -4.14
CA GLN A 207 -22.65 -8.04 -3.97
C GLN A 207 -22.29 -9.19 -4.93
N ASN A 208 -21.54 -8.91 -5.99
CA ASN A 208 -21.10 -9.95 -6.91
C ASN A 208 -19.80 -10.58 -6.39
N GLU A 209 -19.83 -11.85 -5.97
CA GLU A 209 -18.66 -12.59 -5.49
C GLU A 209 -17.50 -12.65 -6.52
N GLN A 210 -17.79 -12.47 -7.81
CA GLN A 210 -16.77 -12.38 -8.87
C GLN A 210 -15.98 -11.07 -8.83
N ASN A 211 -16.53 -10.03 -8.20
CA ASN A 211 -15.93 -8.71 -8.03
C ASN A 211 -15.29 -8.54 -6.64
N ASP A 212 -15.40 -9.51 -5.73
CA ASP A 212 -14.72 -9.52 -4.43
C ASP A 212 -13.17 -9.31 -4.54
N PRO A 213 -12.47 -9.84 -5.57
CA PRO A 213 -11.06 -9.48 -5.78
C PRO A 213 -10.85 -8.14 -6.51
N LEU A 214 -11.89 -7.54 -7.08
CA LEU A 214 -11.80 -6.34 -7.91
C LEU A 214 -12.02 -5.08 -7.09
N LYS A 215 -11.10 -4.13 -7.24
CA LYS A 215 -11.07 -2.89 -6.48
C LYS A 215 -12.11 -1.90 -7.02
N ALA A 216 -12.72 -1.12 -6.14
CA ALA A 216 -13.71 -0.11 -6.51
C ALA A 216 -13.11 1.01 -7.38
N ILE A 217 -11.90 1.46 -7.07
CA ILE A 217 -11.14 2.41 -7.89
C ILE A 217 -9.73 1.88 -8.09
N GLU A 218 -9.25 1.94 -9.33
CA GLU A 218 -7.85 1.67 -9.68
C GLU A 218 -7.29 2.87 -10.46
N VAL A 219 -6.23 3.50 -9.94
CA VAL A 219 -5.53 4.59 -10.62
C VAL A 219 -4.09 4.15 -10.87
N VAL A 220 -3.70 4.05 -12.13
CA VAL A 220 -2.33 3.65 -12.51
C VAL A 220 -1.53 4.88 -12.92
N VAL A 221 -0.51 5.19 -12.13
CA VAL A 221 0.46 6.25 -12.42
C VAL A 221 1.78 5.61 -12.80
N ARG A 222 2.29 5.97 -13.97
CA ARG A 222 3.65 5.62 -14.41
C ARG A 222 4.61 6.66 -13.86
N ILE A 223 5.62 6.18 -13.15
CA ILE A 223 6.71 6.97 -12.60
C ILE A 223 7.95 6.63 -13.44
N THR A 224 8.44 7.61 -14.16
CA THR A 224 9.66 7.47 -14.98
C THR A 224 10.76 8.30 -14.36
N SER A 225 11.87 7.66 -14.01
CA SER A 225 13.08 8.34 -13.57
C SER A 225 14.01 8.55 -14.77
N SER A 226 14.89 9.55 -14.71
CA SER A 226 15.98 9.73 -15.68
C SER A 226 17.15 10.44 -15.05
N MET A 227 18.36 9.90 -15.19
CA MET A 227 19.57 10.54 -14.67
C MET A 227 19.85 11.89 -15.36
N LEU A 228 20.09 12.91 -14.54
CA LEU A 228 20.59 14.19 -14.99
C LEU A 228 22.11 14.09 -15.11
N ARG A 229 22.61 13.84 -16.32
CA ARG A 229 24.04 13.96 -16.61
C ARG A 229 24.39 15.44 -16.68
N ASP A 230 25.30 15.86 -15.82
CA ASP A 230 25.88 17.20 -15.88
C ASP A 230 26.68 17.29 -17.19
N ASN A 231 26.11 17.98 -18.18
CA ASN A 231 26.84 18.37 -19.36
C ASN A 231 27.68 19.57 -18.94
N GLY A 232 28.92 19.31 -18.53
CA GLY A 232 29.85 20.30 -18.01
C GLY A 232 30.11 21.49 -18.94
#